data_AF-A0A6A6GGP6-F1
#
_entry.id   AF-A0A6A6GGP6-F1
#
_cell.length_a   1.000
_cell.length_b   1.000
_cell.length_c   1.000
_cell.angle_alpha   90.00
_cell.angle_beta   90.00
_cell.angle_gamma   90.00
#
_symmetry.space_group_name_H-M   'P 1'
#
loop_
_entity.id
_entity.type
_entity.pdbx_description
1 polymer ?
#
loop_
_entity_poly.entity_id
_entity_poly.type
_entity_poly.pdbx_seq_one_letter_code
_entity_poly.pdbx_strand_id
1 'polypeptide(L)'
;MHTSSLLLVCLSLLAACVSAQGGAGQRYLWGSDGMGRMAQQPKRVVKKQAAPAPSPTRVADGQCTHGPKNRACWTNGFSVATDFDLKHPDGGKTRTYNLEVTEVECNPDGNAPQKCQLINGQYPGPLIYADWGDYLVINVKNGLTDNGTSLHWHGIRQLNSCGSDGVNGITECPIAPGDSFTYSFQATQFGTGWYHSHYSAQYGAGVAGPVIINGPATANYDIDLGSVFVGDWYYAGAWNINTQSLAALQAGGPPAPGDTILMNGTMKSANGGEYMKSTLTPGKKHRLRIINPSVDNYLRVKLDDHPFTVIAADFIPTTPMPGHDWLLLGPGQRYDVVFTGNTTTGSHWLRAEVAGDCLSANNGHGRAILTYEGSDPVEPPDSNEASPQDGCAELETIPFWKQQVDQGTFDAQVEDLTVALTHTSFTTNGKNLVAWALNFTAMNIDWARPTLQYIFEQNTTFPKSYDVIEIPKEGIWTYWIVQTLQTTIGPDAIAAPPPPHPIHLHGHDFFVLGRGVGQFDRATASLNFQNPARRDTSTLPSKGWLAIAFPANNPGTWLMHCHIAWHIGQGLGVQFLESKDQIQLPDQDQFSRTCSNWKKFQANMPYPKYDSGL
;
A
#
# COMPACT_ATOMS: atom_id res chain seq x y z
N MET A 1 -10.21 -6.34 -68.39
CA MET A 1 -11.48 -7.07 -68.61
C MET A 1 -12.45 -6.63 -67.53
N HIS A 2 -13.56 -6.01 -67.96
CA HIS A 2 -14.80 -5.60 -67.28
C HIS A 2 -14.77 -5.23 -65.77
N THR A 3 -14.90 -3.94 -65.38
CA THR A 3 -16.13 -3.10 -65.27
C THR A 3 -17.20 -3.78 -64.42
N SER A 4 -17.56 -3.30 -63.22
CA SER A 4 -18.49 -2.17 -62.95
C SER A 4 -18.86 -2.27 -61.44
N SER A 5 -19.25 -1.28 -60.63
CA SER A 5 -19.56 0.15 -60.78
C SER A 5 -20.10 0.67 -59.42
N LEU A 6 -19.75 1.92 -59.05
CA LEU A 6 -20.61 2.98 -58.46
C LEU A 6 -21.21 2.73 -57.03
N LEU A 7 -21.39 3.68 -56.10
CA LEU A 7 -21.39 5.16 -56.04
C LEU A 7 -21.33 5.56 -54.53
N LEU A 8 -20.41 6.42 -54.08
CA LEU A 8 -20.61 7.79 -53.55
C LEU A 8 -21.94 8.10 -52.80
N VAL A 9 -21.86 8.83 -51.67
CA VAL A 9 -22.15 10.28 -51.59
C VAL A 9 -21.70 10.88 -50.24
N CYS A 10 -21.28 12.14 -50.34
CA CYS A 10 -20.62 13.06 -49.42
C CYS A 10 -21.51 13.88 -48.45
N LEU A 11 -20.87 14.34 -47.37
CA LEU A 11 -20.87 15.66 -46.69
C LEU A 11 -22.14 16.57 -46.56
N SER A 12 -22.32 17.01 -45.29
CA SER A 12 -22.31 18.41 -44.76
C SER A 12 -23.59 19.27 -44.57
N LEU A 13 -23.52 20.06 -43.46
CA LEU A 13 -24.05 21.41 -43.16
C LEU A 13 -25.43 21.62 -42.45
N LEU A 14 -25.32 22.07 -41.19
CA LEU A 14 -25.82 23.32 -40.57
C LEU A 14 -27.32 23.78 -40.59
N ALA A 15 -27.73 24.23 -39.38
CA ALA A 15 -28.48 25.45 -39.01
C ALA A 15 -30.02 25.40 -38.70
N ALA A 16 -30.30 25.66 -37.41
CA ALA A 16 -31.18 26.68 -36.81
C ALA A 16 -32.69 26.85 -37.16
N CYS A 17 -33.53 26.84 -36.11
CA CYS A 17 -34.66 27.77 -35.77
C CYS A 17 -35.19 27.36 -34.38
N VAL A 18 -35.25 28.16 -33.30
CA VAL A 18 -35.92 29.46 -32.98
C VAL A 18 -37.41 29.35 -32.61
N SER A 19 -37.75 30.06 -31.52
CA SER A 19 -39.06 30.52 -30.99
C SER A 19 -39.75 29.60 -29.98
N ALA A 20 -40.43 30.05 -28.91
CA ALA A 20 -40.74 31.38 -28.35
C ALA A 20 -41.44 31.12 -26.98
N GLN A 21 -41.13 31.83 -25.89
CA GLN A 21 -41.81 33.03 -25.35
C GLN A 21 -42.58 32.81 -24.03
N GLY A 22 -42.46 33.80 -23.16
CA GLY A 22 -43.44 34.19 -22.13
C GLY A 22 -42.89 34.11 -20.71
N GLY A 23 -42.72 35.18 -19.92
CA GLY A 23 -43.03 36.59 -20.11
C GLY A 23 -43.02 37.29 -18.75
N ALA A 24 -42.70 38.59 -18.77
CA ALA A 24 -42.96 39.63 -17.75
C ALA A 24 -42.32 39.45 -16.34
N GLY A 25 -41.77 40.47 -15.69
CA GLY A 25 -41.71 41.90 -15.98
C GLY A 25 -41.42 42.66 -14.68
N GLN A 26 -40.43 43.55 -14.74
CA GLN A 26 -40.25 44.83 -14.02
C GLN A 26 -40.40 44.87 -12.48
N ARG A 27 -39.34 45.10 -11.70
CA ARG A 27 -38.54 46.34 -11.45
C ARG A 27 -39.10 47.23 -10.31
N TYR A 28 -38.14 47.76 -9.51
CA TYR A 28 -38.14 49.01 -8.72
C TYR A 28 -38.87 49.04 -7.34
N LEU A 29 -38.44 49.70 -6.25
CA LEU A 29 -37.29 50.54 -5.82
C LEU A 29 -37.31 50.62 -4.27
N TRP A 30 -36.12 50.75 -3.65
CA TRP A 30 -35.69 51.58 -2.49
C TRP A 30 -36.57 51.87 -1.25
N GLY A 31 -35.89 51.95 -0.09
CA GLY A 31 -36.28 52.86 1.00
C GLY A 31 -35.62 52.59 2.37
N SER A 32 -34.90 53.59 2.88
CA SER A 32 -34.08 53.65 4.10
C SER A 32 -34.81 54.23 5.32
N ASP A 33 -34.34 53.86 6.52
CA ASP A 33 -34.44 54.49 7.85
C ASP A 33 -35.80 54.90 8.45
N GLY A 34 -36.05 54.44 9.68
CA GLY A 34 -36.93 55.14 10.62
C GLY A 34 -37.60 54.29 11.70
N MET A 35 -37.10 54.39 12.95
CA MET A 35 -37.81 54.45 14.26
C MET A 35 -39.02 53.51 14.48
N GLY A 36 -39.09 52.66 15.50
CA GLY A 36 -38.89 52.95 16.92
C GLY A 36 -40.14 52.51 17.72
N ARG A 37 -39.94 51.58 18.67
CA ARG A 37 -40.78 51.23 19.84
C ARG A 37 -42.28 50.94 19.64
N MET A 38 -42.67 49.68 19.88
CA MET A 38 -43.70 49.35 20.88
C MET A 38 -43.39 47.99 21.52
N ALA A 39 -43.25 48.01 22.85
CA ALA A 39 -43.19 46.82 23.68
C ALA A 39 -44.61 46.39 24.04
N GLN A 40 -44.92 45.10 23.90
CA GLN A 40 -45.80 44.34 24.80
C GLN A 40 -45.73 42.83 24.47
N GLN A 41 -45.17 42.06 25.40
CA GLN A 41 -45.22 40.60 25.48
C GLN A 41 -46.62 40.13 25.95
N PRO A 42 -46.92 38.81 26.05
CA PRO A 42 -46.76 37.73 25.09
C PRO A 42 -48.08 36.95 24.90
N LYS A 43 -48.34 36.36 23.73
CA LYS A 43 -49.28 35.22 23.62
C LYS A 43 -48.55 33.99 23.10
N ARG A 44 -48.56 32.98 23.97
CA ARG A 44 -47.91 31.68 23.89
C ARG A 44 -48.49 30.88 22.71
N VAL A 45 -47.73 30.80 21.61
CA VAL A 45 -47.95 29.78 20.57
C VAL A 45 -47.09 28.58 20.95
N VAL A 46 -47.74 27.49 21.36
CA VAL A 46 -47.08 26.20 21.56
C VAL A 46 -46.75 25.62 20.18
N LYS A 47 -45.54 25.86 19.68
CA LYS A 47 -44.95 25.01 18.65
C LYS A 47 -44.47 23.74 19.35
N LYS A 48 -45.06 22.59 19.02
CA LYS A 48 -44.45 21.29 19.30
C LYS A 48 -43.05 21.30 18.67
N GLN A 49 -42.01 21.43 19.49
CA GLN A 49 -40.68 21.01 19.09
C GLN A 49 -40.77 19.52 18.83
N ALA A 50 -40.47 19.10 17.59
CA ALA A 50 -40.05 17.73 17.36
C ALA A 50 -38.82 17.51 18.23
N ALA A 51 -38.82 16.43 19.03
CA ALA A 51 -37.63 16.01 19.73
C ALA A 51 -36.49 15.89 18.71
N PRO A 52 -35.28 16.39 19.01
CA PRO A 52 -34.14 16.10 18.15
C PRO A 52 -34.04 14.58 18.02
N ALA A 53 -33.98 14.09 16.78
CA ALA A 53 -33.61 12.71 16.55
C ALA A 53 -32.26 12.49 17.24
N PRO A 54 -32.08 11.40 18.02
CA PRO A 54 -30.82 11.14 18.66
C PRO A 54 -29.78 10.93 17.55
N SER A 55 -28.90 11.92 17.36
CA SER A 55 -27.62 11.66 16.72
C SER A 55 -26.93 10.58 17.56
N PRO A 56 -26.51 9.44 16.97
CA PRO A 56 -25.70 8.49 17.71
C PRO A 56 -24.34 9.15 17.90
N THR A 57 -24.20 9.90 18.99
CA THR A 57 -22.89 10.22 19.54
C THR A 57 -22.31 8.89 20.00
N ARG A 58 -21.52 8.25 19.15
CA ARG A 58 -20.77 7.03 19.48
C ARG A 58 -19.62 7.39 20.40
N VAL A 59 -19.94 7.89 21.60
CA VAL A 59 -18.98 7.92 22.69
C VAL A 59 -18.84 6.48 23.16
N ALA A 60 -17.61 5.95 23.15
CA ALA A 60 -17.34 4.62 23.66
C ALA A 60 -17.84 4.52 25.10
N ASP A 61 -18.74 3.57 25.37
CA ASP A 61 -19.18 3.27 26.72
C ASP A 61 -17.96 2.78 27.51
N GLY A 62 -17.64 3.42 28.63
CA GLY A 62 -16.53 3.02 29.51
C GLY A 62 -16.67 1.61 30.09
N GLN A 63 -17.82 0.95 29.88
CA GLN A 63 -18.13 -0.40 30.32
C GLN A 63 -18.07 -1.48 29.23
N CYS A 64 -17.71 -1.15 27.99
CA CYS A 64 -17.77 -2.15 26.92
C CYS A 64 -16.52 -3.06 26.87
N THR A 65 -16.74 -4.38 26.84
CA THR A 65 -15.68 -5.40 26.77
C THR A 65 -15.42 -5.79 25.32
N HIS A 66 -14.17 -5.70 24.85
CA HIS A 66 -13.75 -6.25 23.56
C HIS A 66 -13.93 -7.77 23.55
N GLY A 67 -14.65 -8.29 22.57
CA GLY A 67 -14.86 -9.73 22.44
C GLY A 67 -15.67 -10.11 21.21
N PRO A 68 -15.97 -11.41 21.02
CA PRO A 68 -16.61 -11.94 19.81
C PRO A 68 -17.89 -11.23 19.37
N LYS A 69 -18.71 -10.79 20.33
CA LYS A 69 -19.99 -10.11 20.08
C LYS A 69 -19.90 -8.59 20.09
N ASN A 70 -18.71 -8.04 20.32
CA ASN A 70 -18.50 -6.60 20.46
C ASN A 70 -17.06 -6.20 20.06
N ARG A 71 -16.64 -6.58 18.85
CA ARG A 71 -15.29 -6.27 18.33
C ARG A 71 -15.08 -4.77 18.09
N ALA A 72 -16.16 -4.01 17.94
CA ALA A 72 -16.11 -2.56 17.81
C ALA A 72 -15.53 -1.86 19.05
N CYS A 73 -15.60 -2.49 20.23
CA CYS A 73 -15.01 -1.96 21.46
C CYS A 73 -13.55 -2.35 21.60
N TRP A 74 -12.77 -1.55 22.34
CA TRP A 74 -11.40 -1.89 22.72
C TRP A 74 -11.23 -1.83 24.25
N THR A 75 -10.56 -0.80 24.78
CA THR A 75 -10.34 -0.59 26.22
C THR A 75 -10.29 0.92 26.52
N ASN A 76 -10.48 1.33 27.79
CA ASN A 76 -10.20 2.70 28.26
C ASN A 76 -10.83 3.85 27.43
N GLY A 77 -12.06 3.65 26.93
CA GLY A 77 -12.76 4.65 26.10
C GLY A 77 -12.31 4.69 24.64
N PHE A 78 -11.52 3.70 24.19
CA PHE A 78 -11.16 3.48 22.79
C PHE A 78 -12.08 2.45 22.14
N SER A 79 -12.37 2.66 20.87
CA SER A 79 -13.23 1.81 20.04
C SER A 79 -12.86 1.98 18.58
N VAL A 80 -13.50 1.23 17.68
CA VAL A 80 -13.36 1.44 16.24
C VAL A 80 -13.85 2.82 15.79
N ALA A 81 -14.63 3.53 16.62
CA ALA A 81 -15.02 4.93 16.36
C ALA A 81 -13.96 5.95 16.74
N THR A 82 -12.91 5.54 17.45
CA THR A 82 -11.77 6.41 17.74
C THR A 82 -10.84 6.42 16.52
N ASP A 83 -10.77 7.56 15.85
CA ASP A 83 -9.88 7.79 14.73
C ASP A 83 -8.43 7.81 15.21
N PHE A 84 -7.65 6.82 14.79
CA PHE A 84 -6.28 6.63 15.28
C PHE A 84 -5.33 7.76 14.87
N ASP A 85 -5.68 8.54 13.84
CA ASP A 85 -4.83 9.65 13.41
C ASP A 85 -4.96 10.86 14.32
N LEU A 86 -6.08 10.95 15.04
CA LEU A 86 -6.39 12.02 15.98
C LEU A 86 -6.10 11.60 17.42
N LYS A 87 -6.27 10.32 17.74
CA LYS A 87 -6.12 9.80 19.10
C LYS A 87 -5.86 8.30 19.09
N HIS A 88 -4.77 7.88 19.73
CA HIS A 88 -4.46 6.48 20.02
C HIS A 88 -4.21 6.28 21.52
N PRO A 89 -4.29 5.05 22.06
CA PRO A 89 -3.89 4.77 23.42
C PRO A 89 -2.41 5.11 23.64
N ASP A 90 -2.11 5.61 24.84
CA ASP A 90 -0.76 5.85 25.34
C ASP A 90 -0.46 4.94 26.54
N GLY A 91 0.83 4.79 26.86
CA GLY A 91 1.26 3.95 27.99
C GLY A 91 1.01 2.45 27.82
N GLY A 92 0.92 1.96 26.57
CA GLY A 92 0.89 0.53 26.28
C GLY A 92 2.17 -0.18 26.72
N LYS A 93 2.21 -1.50 26.54
CA LYS A 93 3.37 -2.32 26.92
C LYS A 93 4.51 -2.09 25.93
N THR A 94 5.74 -2.14 26.42
CA THR A 94 6.90 -2.33 25.54
C THR A 94 6.95 -3.78 25.06
N ARG A 95 6.94 -3.99 23.75
CA ARG A 95 7.09 -5.30 23.10
C ARG A 95 8.46 -5.36 22.45
N THR A 96 9.29 -6.28 22.91
CA THR A 96 10.65 -6.45 22.39
C THR A 96 10.76 -7.68 21.52
N TYR A 97 11.34 -7.53 20.33
CA TYR A 97 11.60 -8.60 19.37
C TYR A 97 13.07 -8.62 18.98
N ASN A 98 13.58 -9.82 18.69
CA ASN A 98 14.93 -10.02 18.13
C ASN A 98 14.79 -10.76 16.81
N LEU A 99 15.28 -10.13 15.75
CA LEU A 99 15.27 -10.63 14.39
C LEU A 99 16.73 -10.75 13.92
N GLU A 100 17.09 -11.89 13.34
CA GLU A 100 18.37 -12.12 12.70
C GLU A 100 18.14 -12.53 11.26
N VAL A 101 18.71 -11.75 10.32
CA VAL A 101 18.65 -12.05 8.90
C VAL A 101 19.85 -12.92 8.54
N THR A 102 19.60 -14.14 8.04
CA THR A 102 20.66 -15.11 7.69
C THR A 102 20.41 -15.73 6.32
N GLU A 103 21.49 -16.08 5.62
CA GLU A 103 21.38 -16.87 4.39
C GLU A 103 21.34 -18.36 4.73
N VAL A 104 20.32 -19.05 4.24
CA VAL A 104 20.12 -20.49 4.43
C VAL A 104 19.68 -21.14 3.12
N GLU A 105 19.78 -22.47 3.06
CA GLU A 105 19.11 -23.23 2.00
C GLU A 105 17.63 -23.38 2.35
N CYS A 106 16.72 -23.12 1.41
CA CYS A 106 15.29 -23.32 1.60
C CYS A 106 14.62 -23.98 0.38
N ASN A 107 13.50 -24.66 0.62
CA ASN A 107 12.70 -25.35 -0.40
C ASN A 107 11.22 -25.33 -0.01
N PRO A 108 10.56 -24.15 -0.05
CA PRO A 108 9.24 -23.95 0.56
C PRO A 108 8.11 -24.72 -0.15
N ASP A 109 8.30 -25.13 -1.40
CA ASP A 109 7.31 -25.86 -2.19
C ASP A 109 7.71 -27.29 -2.56
N GLY A 110 8.87 -27.73 -2.05
CA GLY A 110 9.45 -29.03 -2.35
C GLY A 110 10.01 -29.19 -3.77
N ASN A 111 10.06 -28.13 -4.60
CA ASN A 111 10.55 -28.24 -5.97
C ASN A 111 12.06 -28.52 -6.03
N ALA A 112 12.87 -27.62 -5.46
CA ALA A 112 14.32 -27.75 -5.39
C ALA A 112 14.89 -26.81 -4.30
N PRO A 113 15.97 -27.20 -3.60
CA PRO A 113 16.68 -26.29 -2.70
C PRO A 113 17.25 -25.07 -3.44
N GLN A 114 17.10 -23.89 -2.84
CA GLN A 114 17.68 -22.64 -3.31
C GLN A 114 18.24 -21.82 -2.14
N LYS A 115 19.04 -20.79 -2.43
CA LYS A 115 19.55 -19.85 -1.42
C LYS A 115 18.48 -18.82 -1.08
N CYS A 116 18.16 -18.73 0.20
CA CYS A 116 17.15 -17.83 0.73
C CYS A 116 17.77 -16.97 1.84
N GLN A 117 17.30 -15.74 1.97
CA GLN A 117 17.68 -14.85 3.07
C GLN A 117 16.47 -14.77 4.00
N LEU A 118 16.56 -15.41 5.15
CA LEU A 118 15.42 -15.63 6.05
C LEU A 118 15.62 -14.94 7.38
N ILE A 119 14.51 -14.60 8.03
CA ILE A 119 14.50 -13.97 9.35
C ILE A 119 14.25 -15.05 10.39
N ASN A 120 15.21 -15.25 11.29
CA ASN A 120 15.21 -16.35 12.28
C ASN A 120 15.01 -17.73 11.63
N GLY A 121 15.53 -17.94 10.41
CA GLY A 121 15.50 -19.22 9.72
C GLY A 121 14.15 -19.66 9.15
N GLN A 122 13.17 -18.77 9.02
CA GLN A 122 11.84 -19.09 8.48
C GLN A 122 11.32 -18.04 7.47
N TYR A 123 10.41 -18.48 6.60
CA TYR A 123 9.61 -17.62 5.73
C TYR A 123 8.13 -18.01 5.84
N PRO A 124 7.20 -17.06 6.07
CA PRO A 124 7.46 -15.67 6.45
C PRO A 124 8.26 -15.58 7.76
N GLY A 125 8.91 -14.44 7.97
CA GLY A 125 9.59 -14.11 9.21
C GLY A 125 8.65 -14.12 10.43
N PRO A 126 9.18 -14.08 11.66
CA PRO A 126 8.37 -14.11 12.88
C PRO A 126 7.29 -13.03 12.92
N LEU A 127 6.08 -13.40 13.35
CA LEU A 127 5.00 -12.44 13.56
C LEU A 127 5.41 -11.39 14.62
N ILE A 128 5.38 -10.12 14.22
CA ILE A 128 5.41 -8.99 15.15
C ILE A 128 3.98 -8.72 15.59
N TYR A 129 3.70 -8.99 16.87
CA TYR A 129 2.38 -8.79 17.47
C TYR A 129 2.41 -7.69 18.54
N ALA A 130 1.48 -6.75 18.45
CA ALA A 130 1.30 -5.69 19.44
C ALA A 130 -0.19 -5.44 19.67
N ASP A 131 -0.52 -4.81 20.78
CA ASP A 131 -1.84 -4.20 20.99
C ASP A 131 -1.77 -2.70 20.62
N TRP A 132 -2.88 -2.12 20.18
CA TRP A 132 -2.96 -0.69 19.85
C TRP A 132 -2.49 0.18 21.03
N GLY A 133 -1.47 1.01 20.80
CA GLY A 133 -0.81 1.85 21.79
C GLY A 133 0.44 1.27 22.46
N ASP A 134 0.77 -0.01 22.24
CA ASP A 134 2.04 -0.61 22.67
C ASP A 134 3.24 0.11 22.02
N TYR A 135 4.40 0.02 22.66
CA TYR A 135 5.66 0.54 22.14
C TYR A 135 6.53 -0.62 21.65
N LEU A 136 6.92 -0.61 20.38
CA LEU A 136 7.72 -1.67 19.76
C LEU A 136 9.21 -1.33 19.86
N VAL A 137 10.02 -2.33 20.24
CA VAL A 137 11.48 -2.27 20.23
C VAL A 137 12.00 -3.52 19.53
N ILE A 138 12.56 -3.37 18.33
CA ILE A 138 12.88 -4.50 17.46
C ILE A 138 14.37 -4.46 17.13
N ASN A 139 15.12 -5.40 17.70
CA ASN A 139 16.55 -5.54 17.46
C ASN A 139 16.76 -6.39 16.22
N VAL A 140 17.38 -5.82 15.19
CA VAL A 140 17.69 -6.50 13.94
C VAL A 140 19.18 -6.69 13.83
N LYS A 141 19.61 -7.94 13.72
CA LYS A 141 20.99 -8.33 13.44
C LYS A 141 21.11 -8.77 11.98
N ASN A 142 22.08 -8.21 11.27
CA ASN A 142 22.44 -8.70 9.95
C ASN A 142 23.47 -9.83 10.07
N GLY A 143 23.03 -11.07 9.92
CA GLY A 143 23.87 -12.26 9.89
C GLY A 143 24.33 -12.68 8.48
N LEU A 144 24.02 -11.89 7.44
CA LEU A 144 24.48 -12.13 6.08
C LEU A 144 25.99 -11.81 5.95
N THR A 145 26.61 -12.31 4.88
CA THR A 145 28.02 -12.08 4.56
C THR A 145 28.23 -10.93 3.59
N ASP A 146 27.39 -10.84 2.55
CA ASP A 146 27.68 -10.05 1.36
C ASP A 146 26.70 -8.90 1.11
N ASN A 147 25.62 -8.82 1.88
CA ASN A 147 24.59 -7.79 1.72
C ASN A 147 24.41 -6.99 3.00
N GLY A 148 24.13 -5.70 2.84
CA GLY A 148 23.43 -4.94 3.87
C GLY A 148 21.98 -5.44 4.05
N THR A 149 21.30 -4.89 5.02
CA THR A 149 19.85 -5.03 5.18
C THR A 149 19.28 -3.78 5.86
N SER A 150 18.00 -3.51 5.65
CA SER A 150 17.20 -2.52 6.37
C SER A 150 15.79 -3.09 6.43
N LEU A 151 15.07 -2.97 7.55
CA LEU A 151 13.71 -3.49 7.64
C LEU A 151 12.70 -2.35 7.70
N HIS A 152 11.91 -2.23 6.64
CA HIS A 152 10.78 -1.33 6.58
C HIS A 152 9.52 -1.97 7.18
N TRP A 153 8.71 -1.14 7.86
CA TRP A 153 7.48 -1.53 8.55
C TRP A 153 6.26 -1.10 7.73
N HIS A 154 6.00 -1.80 6.62
CA HIS A 154 4.98 -1.45 5.63
C HIS A 154 3.61 -1.16 6.26
N GLY A 155 3.16 0.08 6.04
CA GLY A 155 1.88 0.62 6.49
C GLY A 155 1.91 1.21 7.91
N ILE A 156 3.01 1.06 8.66
CA ILE A 156 3.19 1.74 9.94
C ILE A 156 3.52 3.21 9.68
N ARG A 157 2.70 4.10 10.23
CA ARG A 157 2.80 5.55 10.03
C ARG A 157 4.13 6.16 10.47
N GLN A 158 4.88 5.52 11.36
CA GLN A 158 6.13 6.07 11.93
C GLN A 158 5.96 7.49 12.47
N LEU A 159 4.83 7.76 13.11
CA LEU A 159 4.50 9.10 13.64
C LEU A 159 5.59 9.55 14.62
N ASN A 160 6.31 10.60 14.26
CA ASN A 160 7.46 11.14 15.01
C ASN A 160 8.62 10.14 15.21
N SER A 161 8.71 9.10 14.37
CA SER A 161 9.76 8.08 14.43
C SER A 161 10.35 7.79 13.05
N CYS A 162 10.50 8.82 12.21
CA CYS A 162 11.03 8.72 10.85
C CYS A 162 12.35 7.93 10.75
N GLY A 163 13.27 8.07 11.72
CA GLY A 163 14.51 7.28 11.75
C GLY A 163 14.36 5.80 12.13
N SER A 164 13.14 5.31 12.33
CA SER A 164 12.80 3.88 12.45
C SER A 164 11.99 3.36 11.27
N ASP A 165 11.85 4.14 10.18
CA ASP A 165 11.12 3.71 8.98
C ASP A 165 11.83 2.60 8.20
N GLY A 166 13.17 2.48 8.31
CA GLY A 166 13.92 1.35 7.77
C GLY A 166 14.14 1.36 6.26
N VAL A 167 14.38 2.55 5.69
CA VAL A 167 14.63 2.73 4.26
C VAL A 167 16.07 3.16 4.08
N ASN A 168 16.94 2.20 3.73
CA ASN A 168 18.35 2.50 3.53
C ASN A 168 18.57 3.58 2.47
N GLY A 169 19.53 4.49 2.70
CA GLY A 169 19.79 5.65 1.83
C GLY A 169 18.74 6.76 1.90
N ILE A 170 17.71 6.63 2.74
CA ILE A 170 16.73 7.69 3.02
C ILE A 170 16.69 7.97 4.53
N THR A 171 16.22 7.02 5.34
CA THR A 171 16.08 7.18 6.80
C THR A 171 17.24 6.58 7.59
N GLU A 172 18.06 5.71 6.98
CA GLU A 172 19.22 5.09 7.62
C GLU A 172 20.27 4.65 6.59
N CYS A 173 21.49 4.33 7.03
CA CYS A 173 22.38 3.50 6.23
C CYS A 173 22.00 2.02 6.42
N PRO A 174 22.25 1.12 5.45
CA PRO A 174 22.04 -0.31 5.67
C PRO A 174 22.81 -0.82 6.88
N ILE A 175 22.22 -1.77 7.60
CA ILE A 175 22.87 -2.55 8.64
C ILE A 175 23.93 -3.42 7.96
N ALA A 176 25.22 -3.18 8.22
CA ALA A 176 26.30 -3.94 7.62
C ALA A 176 26.33 -5.40 8.12
N PRO A 177 26.89 -6.35 7.35
CA PRO A 177 27.19 -7.70 7.81
C PRO A 177 27.83 -7.75 9.21
N GLY A 178 27.23 -8.52 10.11
CA GLY A 178 27.64 -8.66 11.51
C GLY A 178 27.19 -7.54 12.45
N ASP A 179 26.60 -6.45 11.95
CA ASP A 179 26.13 -5.32 12.75
C ASP A 179 24.68 -5.52 13.22
N SER A 180 24.20 -4.62 14.09
CA SER A 180 22.82 -4.59 14.57
C SER A 180 22.27 -3.17 14.72
N PHE A 181 20.95 -3.06 14.54
CA PHE A 181 20.18 -1.83 14.67
C PHE A 181 18.91 -2.09 15.48
N THR A 182 18.49 -1.11 16.27
CA THR A 182 17.23 -1.19 17.03
C THR A 182 16.23 -0.21 16.46
N TYR A 183 15.11 -0.72 15.95
CA TYR A 183 13.97 0.09 15.55
C TYR A 183 13.05 0.29 16.76
N SER A 184 12.53 1.50 16.93
CA SER A 184 11.64 1.80 18.05
C SER A 184 10.56 2.81 17.69
N PHE A 185 9.30 2.41 17.83
CA PHE A 185 8.15 3.25 17.48
C PHE A 185 6.90 2.82 18.24
N GLN A 186 5.94 3.74 18.34
CA GLN A 186 4.65 3.45 18.97
C GLN A 186 3.67 2.86 17.94
N ALA A 187 2.91 1.85 18.35
CA ALA A 187 1.82 1.28 17.57
C ALA A 187 0.61 2.24 17.60
N THR A 188 0.66 3.30 16.79
CA THR A 188 -0.40 4.34 16.75
C THR A 188 -1.60 3.93 15.91
N GLN A 189 -1.45 2.96 15.01
CA GLN A 189 -2.54 2.34 14.23
C GLN A 189 -2.91 0.96 14.79
N PHE A 190 -3.99 0.35 14.30
CA PHE A 190 -4.34 -1.05 14.54
C PHE A 190 -4.82 -1.69 13.24
N GLY A 191 -4.51 -2.97 13.00
CA GLY A 191 -4.82 -3.63 11.74
C GLY A 191 -3.76 -4.66 11.34
N THR A 192 -3.59 -4.80 10.02
CA THR A 192 -2.68 -5.76 9.40
C THR A 192 -1.65 -5.02 8.55
N GLY A 193 -0.39 -5.14 8.95
CA GLY A 193 0.77 -4.70 8.18
C GLY A 193 1.71 -5.87 7.93
N TRP A 194 2.89 -5.54 7.45
CA TRP A 194 3.98 -6.47 7.26
C TRP A 194 5.29 -5.70 7.32
N TYR A 195 6.39 -6.40 7.45
CA TYR A 195 7.72 -5.81 7.43
C TYR A 195 8.55 -6.55 6.40
N HIS A 196 9.43 -5.84 5.71
CA HIS A 196 10.24 -6.41 4.65
C HIS A 196 11.55 -5.66 4.50
N SER A 197 12.53 -6.31 3.86
CA SER A 197 13.76 -5.60 3.52
C SER A 197 13.50 -4.49 2.51
N HIS A 198 14.15 -3.34 2.69
CA HIS A 198 14.22 -2.25 1.71
C HIS A 198 15.60 -2.13 1.05
N TYR A 199 16.41 -3.19 1.16
CA TYR A 199 17.72 -3.30 0.52
C TYR A 199 17.59 -3.94 -0.85
N SER A 200 17.36 -3.14 -1.89
CA SER A 200 17.09 -3.63 -3.25
C SER A 200 15.96 -4.68 -3.24
N ALA A 201 16.01 -5.70 -4.11
CA ALA A 201 15.01 -6.77 -4.16
C ALA A 201 15.16 -7.86 -3.05
N GLN A 202 15.85 -7.57 -1.94
CA GLN A 202 16.19 -8.57 -0.91
C GLN A 202 14.95 -9.25 -0.29
N TYR A 203 13.82 -8.57 -0.17
CA TYR A 203 12.63 -9.18 0.43
C TYR A 203 12.10 -10.36 -0.38
N GLY A 204 12.29 -10.36 -1.71
CA GLY A 204 11.97 -11.50 -2.58
C GLY A 204 12.81 -12.74 -2.32
N ALA A 205 13.94 -12.62 -1.62
CA ALA A 205 14.74 -13.76 -1.17
C ALA A 205 14.23 -14.36 0.17
N GLY A 206 13.19 -13.77 0.77
CA GLY A 206 12.54 -14.25 2.00
C GLY A 206 12.65 -13.32 3.21
N VAL A 207 13.23 -12.12 3.07
CA VAL A 207 13.37 -11.15 4.17
C VAL A 207 12.07 -10.34 4.32
N ALA A 208 10.99 -11.01 4.74
CA ALA A 208 9.69 -10.39 5.01
C ALA A 208 8.88 -11.19 6.04
N GLY A 209 8.03 -10.52 6.82
CA GLY A 209 7.14 -11.16 7.80
C GLY A 209 5.93 -10.30 8.18
N PRO A 210 4.91 -10.85 8.85
CA PRO A 210 3.69 -10.13 9.18
C PRO A 210 3.83 -9.21 10.40
N VAL A 211 3.09 -8.10 10.40
CA VAL A 211 2.86 -7.25 11.57
C VAL A 211 1.37 -7.22 11.86
N ILE A 212 0.97 -7.61 13.07
CA ILE A 212 -0.42 -7.48 13.53
C ILE A 212 -0.43 -6.57 14.74
N ILE A 213 -1.11 -5.42 14.59
CA ILE A 213 -1.45 -4.57 15.73
C ILE A 213 -2.92 -4.83 16.04
N ASN A 214 -3.17 -5.53 17.14
CA ASN A 214 -4.50 -5.87 17.58
C ASN A 214 -5.25 -4.63 18.07
N GLY A 215 -6.56 -4.62 17.84
CA GLY A 215 -7.42 -3.47 18.09
C GLY A 215 -8.88 -3.81 17.81
N PRO A 216 -9.75 -2.79 17.81
CA PRO A 216 -11.16 -2.99 17.51
C PRO A 216 -11.38 -3.31 16.02
N ALA A 217 -12.58 -3.75 15.65
CA ALA A 217 -12.94 -4.09 14.28
C ALA A 217 -14.38 -3.68 13.95
N THR A 218 -14.67 -3.47 12.66
CA THR A 218 -15.96 -2.97 12.19
C THR A 218 -17.03 -4.05 12.05
N ALA A 219 -16.65 -5.33 12.11
CA ALA A 219 -17.56 -6.46 12.24
C ALA A 219 -17.17 -7.40 13.38
N ASN A 220 -18.18 -8.07 13.93
CA ASN A 220 -18.00 -9.12 14.93
C ASN A 220 -17.50 -10.42 14.30
N TYR A 221 -16.52 -11.04 14.94
CA TYR A 221 -15.99 -12.35 14.59
C TYR A 221 -15.58 -13.11 15.86
N ASP A 222 -15.73 -14.44 15.82
CA ASP A 222 -15.42 -15.32 16.94
C ASP A 222 -13.92 -15.62 17.02
N ILE A 223 -13.32 -15.97 15.89
CA ILE A 223 -11.95 -16.49 15.80
C ILE A 223 -11.15 -15.61 14.85
N ASP A 224 -9.93 -15.24 15.25
CA ASP A 224 -8.94 -14.64 14.34
C ASP A 224 -8.01 -15.76 13.87
N LEU A 225 -8.03 -16.09 12.58
CA LEU A 225 -7.16 -17.11 11.99
C LEU A 225 -5.73 -16.60 11.78
N GLY A 226 -5.49 -15.30 11.98
CA GLY A 226 -4.19 -14.68 11.76
C GLY A 226 -3.97 -14.29 10.30
N SER A 227 -2.70 -14.06 9.97
CA SER A 227 -2.26 -13.62 8.64
C SER A 227 -1.94 -14.77 7.70
N VAL A 228 -2.20 -14.54 6.41
CA VAL A 228 -1.75 -15.39 5.31
C VAL A 228 -1.00 -14.51 4.30
N PHE A 229 0.29 -14.80 4.13
CA PHE A 229 1.07 -14.26 3.03
C PHE A 229 0.68 -15.01 1.75
N VAL A 230 0.33 -14.27 0.70
CA VAL A 230 -0.05 -14.83 -0.60
C VAL A 230 0.81 -14.12 -1.63
N GLY A 231 1.91 -14.73 -2.05
CA GLY A 231 2.93 -14.05 -2.84
C GLY A 231 3.60 -14.92 -3.89
N ASP A 232 4.05 -14.29 -4.96
CA ASP A 232 4.88 -14.94 -5.99
C ASP A 232 6.19 -15.51 -5.43
N TRP A 233 6.72 -16.51 -6.13
CA TRP A 233 7.97 -17.15 -5.79
C TRP A 233 8.73 -17.58 -7.04
N TYR A 234 10.04 -17.41 -7.00
CA TYR A 234 10.92 -17.59 -8.15
C TYR A 234 12.05 -18.56 -7.81
N TYR A 235 12.16 -19.66 -8.55
CA TYR A 235 13.21 -20.67 -8.35
C TYR A 235 14.60 -20.16 -8.73
N ALA A 236 14.66 -19.18 -9.64
CA ALA A 236 15.91 -18.52 -10.01
C ALA A 236 16.46 -17.59 -8.90
N GLY A 237 15.65 -17.28 -7.87
CA GLY A 237 15.96 -16.36 -6.80
C GLY A 237 15.76 -14.88 -7.19
N ALA A 238 15.29 -14.06 -6.24
CA ALA A 238 14.92 -12.67 -6.48
C ALA A 238 16.07 -11.79 -7.03
N TRP A 239 17.31 -12.01 -6.58
CA TRP A 239 18.48 -11.26 -7.08
C TRP A 239 18.73 -11.48 -8.59
N ASN A 240 18.59 -12.72 -9.03
CA ASN A 240 18.77 -13.09 -10.44
C ASN A 240 17.60 -12.56 -11.27
N ILE A 241 16.36 -12.70 -10.77
CA ILE A 241 15.18 -12.15 -11.45
C ILE A 241 15.24 -10.62 -11.54
N ASN A 242 15.75 -9.92 -10.51
CA ASN A 242 15.95 -8.47 -10.58
C ASN A 242 16.87 -8.09 -11.74
N THR A 243 18.01 -8.80 -11.87
CA THR A 243 18.97 -8.59 -12.96
C THR A 243 18.37 -8.91 -14.33
N GLN A 244 17.60 -10.00 -14.45
CA GLN A 244 16.91 -10.37 -15.67
C GLN A 244 15.82 -9.36 -16.05
N SER A 245 15.11 -8.81 -15.06
CA SER A 245 14.08 -7.79 -15.26
C SER A 245 14.68 -6.49 -15.75
N LEU A 246 15.84 -6.09 -15.22
CA LEU A 246 16.61 -4.95 -15.74
C LEU A 246 17.03 -5.16 -17.18
N ALA A 247 17.52 -6.35 -17.54
CA ALA A 247 17.90 -6.70 -18.91
C ALA A 247 16.68 -6.73 -19.85
N ALA A 248 15.54 -7.26 -19.39
CA ALA A 248 14.29 -7.29 -20.13
C ALA A 248 13.77 -5.89 -20.43
N LEU A 249 13.85 -4.96 -19.47
CA LEU A 249 13.50 -3.56 -19.69
C LEU A 249 14.34 -2.93 -20.81
N GLN A 250 15.64 -3.23 -20.87
CA GLN A 250 16.51 -2.72 -21.96
C GLN A 250 16.08 -3.25 -23.34
N ALA A 251 15.45 -4.42 -23.39
CA ALA A 251 14.91 -5.02 -24.60
C ALA A 251 13.43 -4.64 -24.86
N GLY A 252 12.82 -3.82 -24.01
CA GLY A 252 11.40 -3.46 -24.08
C GLY A 252 10.45 -4.61 -23.72
N GLY A 253 10.94 -5.62 -22.99
CA GLY A 253 10.19 -6.80 -22.58
C GLY A 253 9.76 -6.78 -21.10
N PRO A 254 8.78 -7.61 -20.71
CA PRO A 254 8.37 -7.78 -19.32
C PRO A 254 9.37 -8.61 -18.51
N PRO A 255 9.29 -8.57 -17.17
CA PRO A 255 10.03 -9.51 -16.31
C PRO A 255 9.62 -10.96 -16.58
N ALA A 256 10.43 -11.91 -16.11
CA ALA A 256 10.10 -13.33 -16.17
C ALA A 256 8.87 -13.64 -15.29
N PRO A 257 8.00 -14.58 -15.71
CA PRO A 257 6.87 -14.99 -14.87
C PRO A 257 7.36 -15.61 -13.56
N GLY A 258 6.57 -15.45 -12.49
CA GLY A 258 6.76 -16.23 -11.26
C GLY A 258 6.62 -17.73 -11.52
N ASP A 259 7.31 -18.55 -10.74
CA ASP A 259 7.26 -20.01 -10.90
C ASP A 259 6.08 -20.62 -10.17
N THR A 260 5.72 -20.07 -9.00
CA THR A 260 4.58 -20.49 -8.20
C THR A 260 4.09 -19.34 -7.31
N ILE A 261 3.02 -19.59 -6.55
CA ILE A 261 2.51 -18.69 -5.50
C ILE A 261 2.56 -19.45 -4.18
N LEU A 262 3.32 -18.93 -3.21
CA LEU A 262 3.37 -19.49 -1.87
C LEU A 262 2.18 -19.03 -1.03
N MET A 263 1.61 -19.95 -0.27
CA MET A 263 0.54 -19.71 0.69
C MET A 263 1.12 -19.82 2.10
N ASN A 264 1.32 -18.69 2.75
CA ASN A 264 1.95 -18.56 4.06
C ASN A 264 3.33 -19.24 4.16
N GLY A 265 4.15 -19.09 3.10
CA GLY A 265 5.52 -19.60 3.04
C GLY A 265 5.66 -21.05 2.63
N THR A 266 4.58 -21.72 2.24
CA THR A 266 4.62 -23.10 1.75
C THR A 266 3.75 -23.28 0.51
N MET A 267 4.09 -24.27 -0.30
CA MET A 267 3.24 -24.74 -1.39
C MET A 267 3.53 -26.22 -1.68
N LYS A 268 2.78 -26.84 -2.58
CA LYS A 268 3.05 -28.19 -3.07
C LYS A 268 3.39 -28.15 -4.55
N SER A 269 4.48 -28.81 -4.93
CA SER A 269 4.90 -29.04 -6.30
C SER A 269 4.76 -30.52 -6.68
N ALA A 270 5.09 -30.87 -7.92
CA ALA A 270 5.17 -32.28 -8.34
C ALA A 270 6.28 -33.06 -7.61
N ASN A 271 7.27 -32.37 -7.02
CA ASN A 271 8.45 -32.96 -6.41
C ASN A 271 8.36 -33.05 -4.88
N GLY A 272 7.34 -32.44 -4.25
CA GLY A 272 7.16 -32.47 -2.81
C GLY A 272 6.41 -31.24 -2.29
N GLY A 273 6.73 -30.84 -1.05
CA GLY A 273 6.12 -29.70 -0.39
C GLY A 273 4.78 -30.03 0.26
N GLU A 274 4.20 -29.03 0.92
CA GLU A 274 2.94 -29.17 1.65
C GLU A 274 2.07 -27.93 1.45
N TYR A 275 0.75 -28.15 1.37
CA TYR A 275 -0.19 -27.05 1.44
C TYR A 275 -0.25 -26.49 2.86
N MET A 276 -0.40 -25.17 2.97
CA MET A 276 -0.83 -24.55 4.22
C MET A 276 -2.19 -25.13 4.62
N LYS A 277 -2.34 -25.45 5.90
CA LYS A 277 -3.56 -26.01 6.47
C LYS A 277 -4.06 -25.12 7.59
N SER A 278 -5.37 -24.90 7.65
CA SER A 278 -6.01 -24.19 8.74
C SER A 278 -7.34 -24.85 9.11
N THR A 279 -7.77 -24.67 10.34
CA THR A 279 -8.97 -25.32 10.88
C THR A 279 -10.12 -24.33 11.00
N LEU A 280 -11.30 -24.71 10.48
CA LEU A 280 -12.54 -23.95 10.56
C LEU A 280 -13.46 -24.55 11.63
N THR A 281 -14.19 -23.69 12.33
CA THR A 281 -15.16 -24.11 13.35
C THR A 281 -16.57 -23.91 12.82
N PRO A 282 -17.42 -24.96 12.71
CA PRO A 282 -18.78 -24.83 12.19
C PRO A 282 -19.60 -23.73 12.89
N GLY A 283 -20.29 -22.92 12.10
CA GLY A 283 -21.19 -21.84 12.57
C GLY A 283 -20.49 -20.63 13.21
N LYS A 284 -19.15 -20.61 13.28
CA LYS A 284 -18.38 -19.46 13.79
C LYS A 284 -18.04 -18.48 12.69
N LYS A 285 -17.82 -17.23 13.06
CA LYS A 285 -17.25 -16.20 12.19
C LYS A 285 -15.73 -16.14 12.37
N HIS A 286 -15.00 -16.20 11.27
CA HIS A 286 -13.55 -16.19 11.23
C HIS A 286 -13.06 -14.91 10.59
N ARG A 287 -12.05 -14.27 11.19
CA ARG A 287 -11.26 -13.21 10.58
C ARG A 287 -10.03 -13.84 9.92
N LEU A 288 -9.75 -13.48 8.68
CA LEU A 288 -8.52 -13.83 7.97
C LEU A 288 -7.86 -12.55 7.46
N ARG A 289 -6.52 -12.48 7.57
CA ARG A 289 -5.75 -11.28 7.25
C ARG A 289 -4.84 -11.57 6.07
N ILE A 290 -5.28 -11.18 4.87
CA ILE A 290 -4.62 -11.52 3.62
C ILE A 290 -3.61 -10.43 3.30
N ILE A 291 -2.38 -10.82 2.98
CA ILE A 291 -1.27 -9.93 2.65
C ILE A 291 -0.71 -10.38 1.31
N ASN A 292 -0.53 -9.45 0.37
CA ASN A 292 0.22 -9.71 -0.87
C ASN A 292 1.65 -9.15 -0.74
N PRO A 293 2.65 -9.98 -0.34
CA PRO A 293 4.06 -9.58 -0.24
C PRO A 293 4.83 -9.78 -1.55
N SER A 294 4.13 -9.97 -2.69
CA SER A 294 4.76 -10.28 -3.97
C SER A 294 5.78 -9.24 -4.38
N VAL A 295 6.81 -9.67 -5.10
CA VAL A 295 7.75 -8.74 -5.75
C VAL A 295 7.18 -8.13 -7.02
N ASP A 296 6.15 -8.74 -7.62
CA ASP A 296 5.58 -8.29 -8.90
C ASP A 296 4.06 -8.53 -9.01
N ASN A 297 3.61 -9.73 -8.63
CA ASN A 297 2.29 -10.21 -9.04
C ASN A 297 1.12 -9.54 -8.30
N TYR A 298 0.14 -9.06 -9.08
CA TYR A 298 -1.23 -8.86 -8.62
C TYR A 298 -1.92 -10.22 -8.53
N LEU A 299 -2.59 -10.46 -7.41
CA LEU A 299 -3.19 -11.76 -7.09
C LEU A 299 -4.67 -11.62 -6.75
N ARG A 300 -5.49 -12.55 -7.23
CA ARG A 300 -6.89 -12.72 -6.83
C ARG A 300 -7.00 -13.85 -5.82
N VAL A 301 -7.65 -13.59 -4.69
CA VAL A 301 -7.81 -14.54 -3.59
C VAL A 301 -9.28 -14.81 -3.30
N LYS A 302 -9.64 -16.09 -3.10
CA LYS A 302 -10.96 -16.52 -2.63
C LYS A 302 -10.87 -17.72 -1.69
N LEU A 303 -11.90 -17.90 -0.86
CA LEU A 303 -12.16 -19.16 -0.16
C LEU A 303 -13.40 -19.81 -0.79
N ASP A 304 -13.25 -21.03 -1.32
CA ASP A 304 -14.35 -21.76 -1.96
C ASP A 304 -15.57 -21.82 -1.04
N ASP A 305 -16.76 -21.50 -1.59
CA ASP A 305 -18.06 -21.47 -0.90
C ASP A 305 -18.19 -20.51 0.31
N HIS A 306 -17.24 -19.60 0.53
CA HIS A 306 -17.22 -18.68 1.68
C HIS A 306 -16.98 -17.23 1.23
N PRO A 307 -18.02 -16.50 0.78
CA PRO A 307 -17.88 -15.10 0.42
C PRO A 307 -17.39 -14.27 1.61
N PHE A 308 -16.47 -13.36 1.32
CA PHE A 308 -15.86 -12.48 2.30
C PHE A 308 -16.76 -11.27 2.59
N THR A 309 -16.67 -10.82 3.84
CA THR A 309 -17.01 -9.47 4.26
C THR A 309 -15.73 -8.70 4.54
N VAL A 310 -15.38 -7.72 3.71
CA VAL A 310 -14.19 -6.88 3.92
C VAL A 310 -14.45 -5.91 5.07
N ILE A 311 -13.53 -5.87 6.04
CA ILE A 311 -13.63 -5.05 7.26
C ILE A 311 -12.45 -4.09 7.45
N ALA A 312 -11.35 -4.30 6.74
CA ALA A 312 -10.25 -3.34 6.63
C ALA A 312 -9.53 -3.51 5.28
N ALA A 313 -9.00 -2.42 4.77
CA ALA A 313 -8.03 -2.40 3.67
C ALA A 313 -6.77 -1.72 4.18
N ASP A 314 -5.62 -2.40 4.05
CA ASP A 314 -4.37 -1.99 4.67
C ASP A 314 -4.59 -1.76 6.19
N PHE A 315 -4.10 -0.66 6.78
CA PHE A 315 -4.40 -0.34 8.19
C PHE A 315 -5.77 0.34 8.40
N ILE A 316 -6.56 0.56 7.36
CA ILE A 316 -7.81 1.35 7.45
C ILE A 316 -9.03 0.46 7.65
N PRO A 317 -9.72 0.53 8.80
CA PRO A 317 -11.01 -0.13 8.97
C PRO A 317 -12.05 0.44 8.00
N THR A 318 -12.79 -0.45 7.34
CA THR A 318 -13.84 -0.09 6.40
C THR A 318 -15.21 -0.22 7.03
N THR A 319 -16.21 0.48 6.49
CA THR A 319 -17.59 0.02 6.65
C THR A 319 -17.66 -1.43 6.15
N PRO A 320 -18.25 -2.39 6.88
CA PRO A 320 -18.26 -3.79 6.43
C PRO A 320 -18.91 -3.95 5.05
N MET A 321 -18.19 -4.57 4.12
CA MET A 321 -18.62 -4.77 2.73
C MET A 321 -18.78 -6.27 2.47
N PRO A 322 -20.01 -6.83 2.55
CA PRO A 322 -20.25 -8.27 2.38
C PRO A 322 -20.39 -8.69 0.92
N GLY A 323 -20.17 -9.98 0.65
CA GLY A 323 -20.53 -10.61 -0.61
C GLY A 323 -19.43 -10.63 -1.67
N HIS A 324 -18.16 -10.58 -1.26
CA HIS A 324 -17.02 -10.66 -2.17
C HIS A 324 -16.49 -12.10 -2.25
N ASP A 325 -16.69 -12.76 -3.39
CA ASP A 325 -16.11 -14.09 -3.62
C ASP A 325 -14.61 -14.00 -3.88
N TRP A 326 -14.19 -13.10 -4.77
CA TRP A 326 -12.80 -12.84 -5.11
C TRP A 326 -12.39 -11.44 -4.66
N LEU A 327 -11.15 -11.31 -4.19
CA LEU A 327 -10.50 -10.03 -3.91
C LEU A 327 -9.22 -9.92 -4.73
N LEU A 328 -9.05 -8.81 -5.45
CA LEU A 328 -7.79 -8.43 -6.10
C LEU A 328 -6.89 -7.69 -5.09
N LEU A 329 -5.64 -8.10 -5.01
CA LEU A 329 -4.60 -7.46 -4.19
C LEU A 329 -3.38 -7.16 -5.07
N GLY A 330 -2.98 -5.89 -5.14
CA GLY A 330 -1.66 -5.52 -5.65
C GLY A 330 -0.54 -5.78 -4.64
N PRO A 331 0.73 -5.85 -5.08
CA PRO A 331 1.88 -5.90 -4.19
C PRO A 331 1.80 -4.85 -3.06
N GLY A 332 1.98 -5.29 -1.82
CA GLY A 332 1.90 -4.48 -0.60
C GLY A 332 0.51 -4.26 -0.01
N GLN A 333 -0.56 -4.62 -0.72
CA GLN A 333 -1.92 -4.46 -0.21
C GLN A 333 -2.31 -5.56 0.77
N ARG A 334 -3.17 -5.21 1.74
CA ARG A 334 -3.77 -6.13 2.70
C ARG A 334 -5.29 -5.98 2.75
N TYR A 335 -5.97 -7.07 3.06
CA TYR A 335 -7.36 -7.04 3.47
C TYR A 335 -7.59 -7.89 4.71
N ASP A 336 -8.35 -7.34 5.64
CA ASP A 336 -8.97 -8.11 6.70
C ASP A 336 -10.40 -8.46 6.28
N VAL A 337 -10.69 -9.75 6.27
CA VAL A 337 -12.00 -10.27 5.88
C VAL A 337 -12.62 -11.08 7.00
N VAL A 338 -13.95 -11.06 7.07
CA VAL A 338 -14.75 -11.95 7.92
C VAL A 338 -15.63 -12.83 7.05
N PHE A 339 -15.64 -14.13 7.34
CA PHE A 339 -16.57 -15.08 6.73
C PHE A 339 -17.17 -15.98 7.80
N THR A 340 -18.28 -16.64 7.47
CA THR A 340 -18.95 -17.58 8.39
C THR A 340 -18.61 -19.00 7.95
N GLY A 341 -18.19 -19.85 8.89
CA GLY A 341 -18.09 -21.29 8.67
C GLY A 341 -19.46 -21.90 8.42
N ASN A 342 -19.94 -21.84 7.18
CA ASN A 342 -21.30 -22.14 6.76
C ASN A 342 -21.57 -23.64 6.52
N THR A 343 -20.54 -24.49 6.51
CA THR A 343 -20.69 -25.95 6.45
C THR A 343 -20.34 -26.61 7.79
N THR A 344 -20.66 -27.90 7.93
CA THR A 344 -20.40 -28.67 9.16
C THR A 344 -19.20 -29.61 9.04
N THR A 345 -18.78 -29.96 7.83
CA THR A 345 -17.71 -30.93 7.54
C THR A 345 -17.03 -30.58 6.22
N GLY A 346 -15.85 -31.15 5.98
CA GLY A 346 -15.13 -31.09 4.72
C GLY A 346 -13.95 -30.12 4.72
N SER A 347 -13.26 -30.09 3.58
CA SER A 347 -12.12 -29.21 3.31
C SER A 347 -12.41 -28.33 2.11
N HIS A 348 -11.92 -27.09 2.14
CA HIS A 348 -12.13 -26.07 1.11
C HIS A 348 -10.80 -25.45 0.68
N TRP A 349 -10.70 -25.07 -0.59
CA TRP A 349 -9.53 -24.34 -1.07
C TRP A 349 -9.62 -22.87 -0.72
N LEU A 350 -8.59 -22.34 -0.05
CA LEU A 350 -8.19 -20.95 -0.18
C LEU A 350 -7.29 -20.86 -1.42
N ARG A 351 -7.77 -20.14 -2.44
CA ARG A 351 -7.13 -20.04 -3.76
C ARG A 351 -6.43 -18.70 -3.90
N ALA A 352 -5.31 -18.72 -4.62
CA ALA A 352 -4.67 -17.53 -5.16
C ALA A 352 -4.38 -17.73 -6.65
N GLU A 353 -4.82 -16.79 -7.46
CA GLU A 353 -4.69 -16.79 -8.92
C GLU A 353 -3.98 -15.53 -9.38
N VAL A 354 -3.08 -15.65 -10.36
CA VAL A 354 -2.43 -14.47 -10.94
C VAL A 354 -3.44 -13.64 -11.74
N ALA A 355 -3.44 -12.33 -11.53
CA ALA A 355 -4.28 -11.40 -12.28
C ALA A 355 -3.65 -11.08 -13.64
N GLY A 356 -3.90 -11.93 -14.65
CA GLY A 356 -3.36 -11.73 -16.01
C GLY A 356 -3.83 -10.43 -16.68
N ASP A 357 -5.03 -9.95 -16.35
CA ASP A 357 -5.57 -8.64 -16.77
C ASP A 357 -4.87 -7.44 -16.09
N CYS A 358 -4.07 -7.68 -15.05
CA CYS A 358 -3.09 -6.74 -14.50
C CYS A 358 -1.72 -6.83 -15.19
N LEU A 359 -1.58 -7.62 -16.26
CA LEU A 359 -0.29 -7.92 -16.92
C LEU A 359 0.73 -8.62 -16.00
N SER A 360 0.27 -9.22 -14.90
CA SER A 360 1.08 -10.13 -14.09
C SER A 360 1.12 -11.52 -14.71
N ALA A 361 2.21 -12.25 -14.50
CA ALA A 361 2.39 -13.60 -15.01
C ALA A 361 3.00 -14.53 -13.96
N ASN A 362 2.39 -15.69 -13.79
CA ASN A 362 2.85 -16.77 -12.92
C ASN A 362 2.54 -18.11 -13.58
N ASN A 363 3.47 -19.06 -13.48
CA ASN A 363 3.32 -20.41 -14.02
C ASN A 363 2.49 -21.32 -13.10
N GLY A 364 2.43 -21.00 -11.80
CA GLY A 364 1.71 -21.76 -10.80
C GLY A 364 0.56 -20.98 -10.16
N HIS A 365 -0.21 -21.68 -9.34
CA HIS A 365 -1.33 -21.14 -8.58
C HIS A 365 -1.13 -21.41 -7.10
N GLY A 366 -1.68 -20.56 -6.23
CA GLY A 366 -1.61 -20.77 -4.78
C GLY A 366 -2.81 -21.57 -4.28
N ARG A 367 -2.57 -22.53 -3.39
CA ARG A 367 -3.62 -23.34 -2.74
C ARG A 367 -3.29 -23.55 -1.26
N ALA A 368 -4.31 -23.42 -0.42
CA ALA A 368 -4.26 -23.79 0.99
C ALA A 368 -5.56 -24.50 1.40
N ILE A 369 -5.48 -25.43 2.33
CA ILE A 369 -6.58 -26.30 2.75
C ILE A 369 -7.17 -25.77 4.05
N LEU A 370 -8.43 -25.36 4.01
CA LEU A 370 -9.19 -24.97 5.20
C LEU A 370 -10.19 -26.08 5.53
N THR A 371 -9.99 -26.77 6.66
CA THR A 371 -10.74 -27.97 7.04
C THR A 371 -11.58 -27.74 8.27
N TYR A 372 -12.85 -28.15 8.24
CA TYR A 372 -13.71 -28.07 9.41
C TYR A 372 -13.30 -29.04 10.53
N GLU A 373 -13.36 -28.58 11.78
CA GLU A 373 -13.16 -29.41 12.97
C GLU A 373 -13.98 -30.71 12.89
N GLY A 374 -13.35 -31.84 13.23
CA GLY A 374 -13.96 -33.17 13.13
C GLY A 374 -13.92 -33.79 11.73
N SER A 375 -13.31 -33.13 10.74
CA SER A 375 -12.99 -33.69 9.42
C SER A 375 -11.49 -33.90 9.24
N ASP A 376 -11.10 -34.88 8.43
CA ASP A 376 -9.70 -35.05 8.03
C ASP A 376 -9.31 -33.99 6.97
N PRO A 377 -8.09 -33.42 7.06
CA PRO A 377 -7.61 -32.47 6.07
C PRO A 377 -7.20 -33.21 4.79
N VAL A 378 -8.12 -33.21 3.82
CA VAL A 378 -7.93 -33.81 2.50
C VAL A 378 -7.88 -32.73 1.44
N GLU A 379 -7.18 -32.98 0.34
CA GLU A 379 -7.16 -32.10 -0.83
C GLU A 379 -8.57 -32.02 -1.42
N PRO A 380 -9.24 -30.85 -1.42
CA PRO A 380 -10.52 -30.70 -2.07
C PRO A 380 -10.40 -30.95 -3.59
N PRO A 381 -11.45 -31.42 -4.27
CA PRO A 381 -11.46 -31.47 -5.73
C PRO A 381 -11.19 -30.08 -6.30
N ASP A 382 -10.24 -29.96 -7.23
CA ASP A 382 -9.98 -28.67 -7.87
C ASP A 382 -11.03 -28.42 -8.98
N SER A 383 -11.90 -27.43 -8.78
CA SER A 383 -12.77 -26.94 -9.84
C SER A 383 -11.95 -26.12 -10.83
N ASN A 384 -12.21 -26.26 -12.13
CA ASN A 384 -11.65 -25.37 -13.18
C ASN A 384 -12.30 -23.97 -13.14
N GLU A 385 -12.60 -23.45 -11.95
CA GLU A 385 -13.18 -22.13 -11.79
C GLU A 385 -12.14 -21.07 -12.15
N ALA A 386 -12.39 -20.32 -13.23
CA ALA A 386 -11.54 -19.22 -13.62
C ALA A 386 -11.75 -18.01 -12.70
N SER A 387 -10.66 -17.35 -12.32
CA SER A 387 -10.75 -16.06 -11.64
C SER A 387 -11.42 -15.01 -12.55
N PRO A 388 -12.09 -13.99 -11.98
CA PRO A 388 -12.63 -12.88 -12.74
C PRO A 388 -11.56 -12.21 -13.63
N GLN A 389 -12.00 -11.70 -14.77
CA GLN A 389 -11.22 -10.87 -15.71
C GLN A 389 -11.91 -9.51 -15.82
N ASP A 390 -12.08 -8.85 -14.66
CA ASP A 390 -12.81 -7.60 -14.49
C ASP A 390 -11.91 -6.35 -14.47
N GLY A 391 -10.65 -6.51 -14.86
CA GLY A 391 -9.66 -5.45 -14.97
C GLY A 391 -8.77 -5.35 -13.73
N CYS A 392 -7.75 -4.48 -13.83
CA CYS A 392 -6.81 -4.26 -12.74
C CYS A 392 -7.22 -3.09 -11.84
N ALA A 393 -8.38 -3.21 -11.20
CA ALA A 393 -8.86 -2.24 -10.24
C ALA A 393 -9.22 -2.97 -8.95
N GLU A 394 -8.54 -2.63 -7.86
CA GLU A 394 -8.90 -3.15 -6.55
C GLU A 394 -10.25 -2.63 -6.07
N LEU A 395 -10.78 -3.27 -5.03
CA LEU A 395 -12.03 -2.88 -4.39
C LEU A 395 -11.96 -1.43 -3.90
N GLU A 396 -12.87 -0.59 -4.40
CA GLU A 396 -13.05 0.78 -3.90
C GLU A 396 -13.72 0.72 -2.51
N THR A 397 -12.93 0.91 -1.46
CA THR A 397 -13.41 0.76 -0.08
C THR A 397 -13.98 2.05 0.48
N ILE A 398 -14.87 1.90 1.47
CA ILE A 398 -15.45 3.03 2.20
C ILE A 398 -14.87 3.03 3.61
N PRO A 399 -13.97 3.96 3.98
CA PRO A 399 -13.43 4.04 5.32
C PRO A 399 -14.54 4.16 6.36
N PHE A 400 -14.31 3.56 7.54
CA PHE A 400 -15.27 3.62 8.63
C PHE A 400 -15.41 5.04 9.20
N TRP A 401 -14.28 5.74 9.36
CA TRP A 401 -14.26 7.15 9.74
C TRP A 401 -14.54 8.00 8.51
N LYS A 402 -15.54 8.87 8.63
CA LYS A 402 -15.84 9.83 7.57
C LYS A 402 -14.83 10.97 7.64
N GLN A 403 -13.93 11.03 6.66
CA GLN A 403 -12.96 12.10 6.56
C GLN A 403 -13.12 12.83 5.24
N GLN A 404 -13.12 14.15 5.34
CA GLN A 404 -13.26 15.07 4.22
C GLN A 404 -11.88 15.52 3.80
N VAL A 405 -11.60 15.45 2.50
CA VAL A 405 -10.40 16.04 1.91
C VAL A 405 -10.75 17.46 1.48
N ASP A 406 -9.85 18.42 1.69
CA ASP A 406 -10.13 19.84 1.42
C ASP A 406 -10.17 20.17 -0.08
N GLN A 407 -11.33 19.97 -0.70
CA GLN A 407 -11.55 20.33 -2.10
C GLN A 407 -11.24 21.81 -2.42
N GLY A 408 -11.33 22.71 -1.44
CA GLY A 408 -11.17 24.15 -1.66
C GLY A 408 -9.75 24.57 -2.03
N THR A 409 -8.74 23.77 -1.67
CA THR A 409 -7.33 24.06 -1.98
C THR A 409 -6.77 23.24 -3.14
N PHE A 410 -7.51 22.23 -3.62
CA PHE A 410 -7.08 21.29 -4.65
C PHE A 410 -6.48 21.99 -5.88
N ASP A 411 -7.24 22.90 -6.51
CA ASP A 411 -6.82 23.53 -7.77
C ASP A 411 -5.51 24.33 -7.67
N ALA A 412 -5.22 24.86 -6.48
CA ALA A 412 -4.05 25.68 -6.22
C ALA A 412 -2.82 24.87 -5.77
N GLN A 413 -3.00 23.61 -5.35
CA GLN A 413 -1.97 22.79 -4.70
C GLN A 413 -1.67 21.49 -5.43
N VAL A 414 -2.52 21.06 -6.37
CA VAL A 414 -2.32 19.80 -7.07
C VAL A 414 -1.14 19.88 -8.05
N GLU A 415 -0.25 18.90 -7.93
CA GLU A 415 0.94 18.73 -8.76
C GLU A 415 0.92 17.36 -9.46
N ASP A 416 1.66 17.25 -10.55
CA ASP A 416 1.74 16.03 -11.35
C ASP A 416 3.01 15.23 -11.02
N LEU A 417 2.87 13.92 -10.88
CA LEU A 417 3.96 12.95 -10.79
C LEU A 417 3.89 12.02 -12.00
N THR A 418 4.65 12.36 -13.03
CA THR A 418 4.58 11.63 -14.29
C THR A 418 5.46 10.37 -14.26
N VAL A 419 4.85 9.19 -14.38
CA VAL A 419 5.55 7.92 -14.60
C VAL A 419 6.03 7.86 -16.05
N ALA A 420 7.32 7.70 -16.24
CA ALA A 420 7.96 7.62 -17.56
C ALA A 420 9.15 6.65 -17.54
N LEU A 421 9.75 6.43 -18.71
CA LEU A 421 11.09 5.87 -18.82
C LEU A 421 12.11 6.98 -19.13
N THR A 422 13.35 6.81 -18.68
CA THR A 422 14.46 7.74 -18.94
C THR A 422 15.77 6.99 -19.24
N HIS A 423 16.69 7.65 -19.95
CA HIS A 423 18.05 7.17 -20.21
C HIS A 423 19.09 7.83 -19.30
N THR A 424 18.73 8.38 -18.15
CA THR A 424 19.67 9.12 -17.29
C THR A 424 19.56 8.69 -15.84
N SER A 425 20.26 7.61 -15.47
CA SER A 425 20.52 7.27 -14.05
C SER A 425 21.59 6.20 -13.81
N PHE A 426 21.50 5.06 -14.49
CA PHE A 426 22.44 3.96 -14.28
C PHE A 426 23.47 3.95 -15.39
N THR A 427 24.75 4.09 -15.05
CA THR A 427 25.84 3.92 -16.03
C THR A 427 26.44 2.52 -15.90
N THR A 428 26.49 1.78 -17.00
CA THR A 428 27.26 0.54 -17.13
C THR A 428 28.16 0.67 -18.33
N ASN A 429 29.47 0.48 -18.14
CA ASN A 429 30.48 0.58 -19.20
C ASN A 429 30.39 1.89 -20.00
N GLY A 430 30.10 3.01 -19.32
CA GLY A 430 29.98 4.33 -19.94
C GLY A 430 28.70 4.54 -20.76
N LYS A 431 27.71 3.63 -20.69
CA LYS A 431 26.38 3.79 -21.31
C LYS A 431 25.31 3.92 -20.24
N ASN A 432 24.34 4.80 -20.49
CA ASN A 432 23.18 4.89 -19.63
C ASN A 432 22.18 3.78 -19.95
N LEU A 433 21.54 3.23 -18.92
CA LEU A 433 20.44 2.28 -19.04
C LEU A 433 19.09 3.01 -19.11
N VAL A 434 18.11 2.36 -19.73
CA VAL A 434 16.69 2.68 -19.57
C VAL A 434 16.27 2.37 -18.14
N ALA A 435 15.63 3.33 -17.49
CA ALA A 435 15.19 3.28 -16.11
C ALA A 435 13.75 3.78 -16.01
N TRP A 436 13.02 3.31 -15.00
CA TRP A 436 11.75 3.92 -14.63
C TRP A 436 11.98 5.22 -13.89
N ALA A 437 11.10 6.18 -14.11
CA ALA A 437 11.21 7.51 -13.53
C ALA A 437 9.85 8.01 -13.05
N LEU A 438 9.88 8.80 -11.98
CA LEU A 438 8.80 9.71 -11.63
C LEU A 438 9.28 11.13 -11.91
N ASN A 439 8.41 11.92 -12.53
CA ASN A 439 8.73 13.28 -12.98
C ASN A 439 10.07 13.37 -13.76
N PHE A 440 10.32 12.36 -14.59
CA PHE A 440 11.51 12.22 -15.45
C PHE A 440 12.85 12.05 -14.71
N THR A 441 12.83 11.82 -13.40
CA THR A 441 14.00 11.42 -12.63
C THR A 441 13.85 9.96 -12.23
N ALA A 442 14.86 9.14 -12.54
CA ALA A 442 14.95 7.79 -12.00
C ALA A 442 15.69 7.87 -10.67
N MET A 443 15.06 7.36 -9.61
CA MET A 443 15.64 7.42 -8.27
C MET A 443 16.87 6.51 -8.17
N ASN A 444 17.93 7.03 -7.55
CA ASN A 444 19.16 6.32 -7.27
C ASN A 444 19.83 6.94 -6.04
N ILE A 445 19.68 6.26 -4.90
CA ILE A 445 20.18 6.70 -3.59
C ILE A 445 21.63 6.29 -3.35
N ASP A 446 22.36 7.02 -2.50
CA ASP A 446 23.62 6.54 -1.92
C ASP A 446 23.36 5.99 -0.51
N TRP A 447 23.51 4.67 -0.36
CA TRP A 447 23.37 3.97 0.91
C TRP A 447 24.26 4.51 2.02
N ALA A 448 25.43 5.07 1.69
CA ALA A 448 26.34 5.65 2.68
C ALA A 448 26.01 7.09 3.06
N ARG A 449 25.02 7.71 2.41
CA ARG A 449 24.60 9.07 2.71
C ARG A 449 23.08 9.21 2.63
N PRO A 450 22.34 8.66 3.61
CA PRO A 450 20.89 8.77 3.64
C PRO A 450 20.40 10.22 3.68
N THR A 451 19.19 10.48 3.20
CA THR A 451 18.58 11.83 3.27
C THR A 451 18.61 12.41 4.69
N LEU A 452 18.36 11.60 5.74
CA LEU A 452 18.48 12.08 7.12
C LEU A 452 19.90 12.54 7.50
N GLN A 453 20.97 12.01 6.87
CA GLN A 453 22.34 12.51 7.08
C GLN A 453 22.47 13.97 6.64
N TYR A 454 21.82 14.36 5.52
CA TYR A 454 21.78 15.75 5.08
C TYR A 454 21.05 16.65 6.09
N ILE A 455 19.99 16.15 6.73
CA ILE A 455 19.26 16.89 7.77
C ILE A 455 20.14 17.07 9.03
N PHE A 456 20.82 16.00 9.49
CA PHE A 456 21.81 16.10 10.58
C PHE A 456 22.90 17.15 10.29
N GLU A 457 23.36 17.21 9.04
CA GLU A 457 24.39 18.14 8.57
C GLU A 457 23.88 19.56 8.27
N GLN A 458 22.56 19.80 8.37
CA GLN A 458 21.90 21.04 7.92
C GLN A 458 22.22 21.38 6.46
N ASN A 459 22.41 20.36 5.63
CA ASN A 459 22.71 20.49 4.22
C ASN A 459 21.44 20.35 3.37
N THR A 460 21.05 21.41 2.68
CA THR A 460 19.84 21.44 1.83
C THR A 460 20.12 21.15 0.36
N THR A 461 21.32 20.67 0.02
CA THR A 461 21.70 20.35 -1.37
C THR A 461 21.69 18.84 -1.58
N PHE A 462 20.56 18.33 -2.05
CA PHE A 462 20.38 16.91 -2.34
C PHE A 462 20.85 16.58 -3.77
N PRO A 463 21.41 15.38 -4.01
CA PRO A 463 21.63 14.90 -5.36
C PRO A 463 20.31 14.82 -6.12
N LYS A 464 20.29 15.22 -7.41
CA LYS A 464 19.07 15.14 -8.22
C LYS A 464 18.48 13.72 -8.22
N SER A 465 19.33 12.68 -8.22
CA SER A 465 18.90 11.28 -8.22
C SER A 465 18.17 10.83 -6.95
N TYR A 466 18.17 11.62 -5.88
CA TYR A 466 17.39 11.30 -4.68
C TYR A 466 15.91 11.65 -4.85
N ASP A 467 15.58 12.47 -5.86
CA ASP A 467 14.23 12.90 -6.21
C ASP A 467 13.43 13.41 -5.00
N VAL A 468 14.02 14.39 -4.30
CA VAL A 468 13.47 15.01 -3.09
C VAL A 468 12.47 16.09 -3.46
N ILE A 469 11.23 15.93 -3.00
CA ILE A 469 10.15 16.90 -3.09
C ILE A 469 9.94 17.50 -1.70
N GLU A 470 10.19 18.80 -1.52
CA GLU A 470 9.99 19.45 -0.23
C GLU A 470 8.52 19.83 0.00
N ILE A 471 7.97 19.41 1.14
CA ILE A 471 6.70 19.91 1.68
C ILE A 471 7.06 20.77 2.89
N PRO A 472 7.17 22.10 2.75
CA PRO A 472 7.88 22.92 3.73
C PRO A 472 7.13 23.16 5.04
N LYS A 473 5.83 22.84 5.11
CA LYS A 473 4.98 23.14 6.26
C LYS A 473 4.05 21.98 6.56
N GLU A 474 3.81 21.77 7.86
CA GLU A 474 2.74 20.91 8.34
C GLU A 474 1.37 21.60 8.23
N GLY A 475 0.31 20.82 8.45
CA GLY A 475 -1.06 21.28 8.59
C GLY A 475 -1.72 21.65 7.27
N ILE A 476 -1.10 21.29 6.15
CA ILE A 476 -1.64 21.50 4.80
C ILE A 476 -2.00 20.17 4.16
N TRP A 477 -2.99 20.19 3.27
CA TRP A 477 -3.21 19.09 2.34
C TRP A 477 -2.21 19.18 1.18
N THR A 478 -1.79 18.03 0.68
CA THR A 478 -1.06 17.92 -0.58
C THR A 478 -1.82 17.02 -1.53
N TYR A 479 -1.69 17.27 -2.82
CA TYR A 479 -2.47 16.61 -3.87
C TYR A 479 -1.55 16.25 -5.02
N TRP A 480 -1.62 15.00 -5.47
CA TRP A 480 -0.72 14.47 -6.47
C TRP A 480 -1.50 13.68 -7.51
N ILE A 481 -1.30 14.03 -8.79
CA ILE A 481 -1.76 13.24 -9.93
C ILE A 481 -0.60 12.37 -10.39
N VAL A 482 -0.59 11.11 -9.97
CA VAL A 482 0.35 10.13 -10.50
C VAL A 482 -0.20 9.64 -11.84
N GLN A 483 0.52 9.83 -12.94
CA GLN A 483 0.00 9.47 -14.28
C GLN A 483 1.08 8.96 -15.23
N THR A 484 0.72 8.04 -16.11
CA THR A 484 1.66 7.46 -17.07
C THR A 484 1.83 8.36 -18.30
N LEU A 485 3.06 8.69 -18.65
CA LEU A 485 3.38 9.37 -19.90
C LEU A 485 3.03 8.47 -21.09
N GLN A 486 2.16 8.96 -21.99
CA GLN A 486 1.71 8.19 -23.15
C GLN A 486 2.48 8.47 -24.44
N THR A 487 3.18 9.60 -24.54
CA THR A 487 3.91 10.03 -25.72
C THR A 487 5.34 10.38 -25.36
N THR A 488 6.31 9.89 -26.12
CA THR A 488 7.72 10.25 -25.93
C THR A 488 7.92 11.72 -26.32
N ILE A 489 8.44 12.53 -25.40
CA ILE A 489 8.68 13.97 -25.58
C ILE A 489 10.18 14.23 -25.84
N GLY A 490 11.05 13.33 -25.40
CA GLY A 490 12.50 13.43 -25.59
C GLY A 490 13.26 12.22 -25.07
N PRO A 491 14.60 12.24 -25.09
CA PRO A 491 15.43 11.11 -24.66
C PRO A 491 15.32 10.81 -23.15
N ASP A 492 14.93 11.79 -22.34
CA ASP A 492 14.77 11.64 -20.89
C ASP A 492 13.30 11.56 -20.43
N ALA A 493 12.36 11.58 -21.39
CA ALA A 493 10.91 11.55 -21.16
C ALA A 493 10.27 10.62 -22.20
N ILE A 494 10.50 9.32 -22.01
CA ILE A 494 10.05 8.25 -22.90
C ILE A 494 8.73 7.69 -22.39
N ALA A 495 7.79 7.44 -23.30
CA ALA A 495 6.52 6.83 -22.95
C ALA A 495 6.74 5.52 -22.19
N ALA A 496 6.05 5.39 -21.05
CA ALA A 496 6.15 4.19 -20.23
C ALA A 496 5.31 3.04 -20.82
N PRO A 497 5.75 1.78 -20.65
CA PRO A 497 4.96 0.61 -21.03
C PRO A 497 3.67 0.54 -20.20
N PRO A 498 2.73 -0.37 -20.54
CA PRO A 498 1.40 -0.37 -19.95
C PRO A 498 1.21 -0.99 -18.56
N PRO A 499 2.16 -1.63 -17.84
CA PRO A 499 1.77 -2.31 -16.59
C PRO A 499 1.16 -1.33 -15.57
N PRO A 500 0.13 -1.75 -14.82
CA PRO A 500 -0.36 -1.01 -13.67
C PRO A 500 0.70 -1.00 -12.56
N HIS A 501 0.71 0.06 -11.75
CA HIS A 501 1.72 0.21 -10.69
C HIS A 501 1.04 0.29 -9.32
N PRO A 502 1.37 -0.60 -8.36
CA PRO A 502 0.91 -0.45 -6.98
C PRO A 502 1.73 0.68 -6.33
N ILE A 503 1.15 1.88 -6.22
CA ILE A 503 1.83 3.03 -5.63
C ILE A 503 1.68 2.96 -4.11
N HIS A 504 2.81 2.86 -3.42
CA HIS A 504 2.91 2.85 -1.96
C HIS A 504 3.49 4.17 -1.45
N LEU A 505 3.00 4.66 -0.31
CA LEU A 505 3.51 5.85 0.38
C LEU A 505 3.89 5.49 1.83
N HIS A 506 5.11 5.85 2.21
CA HIS A 506 5.59 5.74 3.58
C HIS A 506 5.04 6.88 4.45
N GLY A 507 4.99 6.66 5.77
CA GLY A 507 4.69 7.71 6.75
C GLY A 507 3.23 8.18 6.80
N HIS A 508 2.39 7.77 5.84
CA HIS A 508 1.02 8.25 5.67
C HIS A 508 0.11 7.18 5.07
N ASP A 509 -1.15 7.16 5.52
CA ASP A 509 -2.24 6.70 4.69
C ASP A 509 -2.66 7.85 3.75
N PHE A 510 -2.82 7.60 2.45
CA PHE A 510 -3.34 8.58 1.50
C PHE A 510 -4.79 8.31 1.10
N PHE A 511 -5.46 9.35 0.63
CA PHE A 511 -6.83 9.34 0.15
C PHE A 511 -6.83 9.20 -1.38
N VAL A 512 -7.49 8.18 -1.90
CA VAL A 512 -7.66 7.95 -3.34
C VAL A 512 -8.85 8.77 -3.84
N LEU A 513 -8.56 9.97 -4.36
CA LEU A 513 -9.60 10.87 -4.85
C LEU A 513 -10.25 10.34 -6.13
N GLY A 514 -9.49 9.60 -6.94
CA GLY A 514 -10.00 8.97 -8.13
C GLY A 514 -8.89 8.34 -8.95
N ARG A 515 -9.28 7.55 -9.94
CA ARG A 515 -8.37 6.93 -10.89
C ARG A 515 -9.06 6.78 -12.23
N GLY A 516 -8.30 6.68 -13.30
CA GLY A 516 -8.85 6.50 -14.64
C GLY A 516 -7.82 6.03 -15.65
N VAL A 517 -8.29 5.68 -16.84
CA VAL A 517 -7.45 5.41 -18.01
C VAL A 517 -7.27 6.70 -18.81
N GLY A 518 -6.18 6.80 -19.58
CA GLY A 518 -5.88 8.04 -20.32
C GLY A 518 -5.00 8.99 -19.52
N GLN A 519 -4.70 10.14 -20.13
CA GLN A 519 -4.11 11.27 -19.41
C GLN A 519 -5.15 11.89 -18.48
N PHE A 520 -4.72 12.39 -17.33
CA PHE A 520 -5.62 13.11 -16.44
C PHE A 520 -6.12 14.39 -17.12
N ASP A 521 -7.44 14.58 -17.13
CA ASP A 521 -8.07 15.81 -17.56
C ASP A 521 -8.94 16.34 -16.42
N ARG A 522 -8.50 17.47 -15.85
CA ARG A 522 -9.17 18.11 -14.72
C ARG A 522 -10.62 18.51 -15.02
N ALA A 523 -10.96 18.78 -16.28
CA ALA A 523 -12.32 19.19 -16.65
C ALA A 523 -13.31 18.02 -16.65
N THR A 524 -12.82 16.78 -16.82
CA THR A 524 -13.65 15.60 -17.01
C THR A 524 -13.47 14.54 -15.93
N ALA A 525 -12.38 14.59 -15.16
CA ALA A 525 -12.12 13.67 -14.07
C ALA A 525 -13.19 13.80 -12.96
N SER A 526 -13.75 12.66 -12.56
CA SER A 526 -14.62 12.58 -11.40
C SER A 526 -13.79 12.24 -10.17
N LEU A 527 -13.67 13.21 -9.25
CA LEU A 527 -12.93 13.06 -8.00
C LEU A 527 -13.87 13.06 -6.80
N ASN A 528 -13.60 12.20 -5.84
CA ASN A 528 -14.30 12.10 -4.57
C ASN A 528 -13.47 12.74 -3.45
N PHE A 529 -13.92 13.89 -2.94
CA PHE A 529 -13.35 14.53 -1.75
C PHE A 529 -14.14 14.19 -0.47
N GLN A 530 -15.27 13.49 -0.62
CA GLN A 530 -16.25 13.21 0.41
C GLN A 530 -16.12 11.75 0.89
N ASN A 531 -15.20 11.51 1.82
CA ASN A 531 -14.86 10.17 2.31
C ASN A 531 -14.39 9.19 1.21
N PRO A 532 -13.37 9.54 0.42
CA PRO A 532 -12.75 8.62 -0.53
C PRO A 532 -12.10 7.42 0.18
N ALA A 533 -11.75 6.38 -0.58
CA ALA A 533 -10.93 5.30 -0.07
C ALA A 533 -9.64 5.87 0.54
N ARG A 534 -9.20 5.31 1.67
CA ARG A 534 -7.99 5.70 2.38
C ARG A 534 -7.17 4.45 2.67
N ARG A 535 -5.88 4.47 2.34
CA ARG A 535 -4.96 3.34 2.48
C ARG A 535 -3.50 3.75 2.19
N ASP A 536 -2.55 2.83 2.32
CA ASP A 536 -1.12 3.11 2.04
C ASP A 536 -0.62 2.59 0.68
N THR A 537 -1.39 1.74 -0.02
CA THR A 537 -1.04 1.28 -1.38
C THR A 537 -2.24 1.24 -2.32
N SER A 538 -2.16 1.87 -3.50
CA SER A 538 -3.26 1.89 -4.49
C SER A 538 -2.73 1.74 -5.91
N THR A 539 -3.53 1.10 -6.78
CA THR A 539 -3.14 0.88 -8.17
C THR A 539 -3.26 2.16 -8.99
N LEU A 540 -2.15 2.58 -9.60
CA LEU A 540 -2.13 3.41 -10.81
C LEU A 540 -2.53 2.53 -12.00
N PRO A 541 -3.69 2.78 -12.65
CA PRO A 541 -4.13 1.97 -13.77
C PRO A 541 -3.16 2.02 -14.97
N SER A 542 -3.11 0.93 -15.73
CA SER A 542 -2.38 0.83 -17.00
C SER A 542 -2.66 2.03 -17.91
N LYS A 543 -1.61 2.78 -18.29
CA LYS A 543 -1.71 3.99 -19.15
C LYS A 543 -2.73 5.01 -18.63
N GLY A 544 -2.87 5.10 -17.31
CA GLY A 544 -3.89 5.88 -16.64
C GLY A 544 -3.33 6.95 -15.72
N TRP A 545 -4.18 7.35 -14.77
CA TRP A 545 -3.88 8.29 -13.71
C TRP A 545 -4.50 7.84 -12.39
N LEU A 546 -3.88 8.26 -11.29
CA LEU A 546 -4.29 8.07 -9.91
C LEU A 546 -4.13 9.42 -9.19
N ALA A 547 -5.25 9.97 -8.71
CA ALA A 547 -5.27 11.19 -7.92
C ALA A 547 -5.26 10.83 -6.43
N ILE A 548 -4.20 11.22 -5.71
CA ILE A 548 -4.06 11.00 -4.27
C ILE A 548 -3.96 12.32 -3.51
N ALA A 549 -4.35 12.29 -2.25
CA ALA A 549 -4.12 13.37 -1.30
C ALA A 549 -3.63 12.83 0.03
N PHE A 550 -2.77 13.56 0.72
CA PHE A 550 -2.44 13.27 2.12
C PHE A 550 -2.16 14.58 2.87
N PRO A 551 -2.50 14.65 4.16
CA PRO A 551 -2.17 15.80 5.00
C PRO A 551 -0.70 15.74 5.40
N ALA A 552 0.02 16.84 5.26
CA ALA A 552 1.36 17.00 5.84
C ALA A 552 1.22 17.14 7.37
N ASN A 553 1.29 16.04 8.10
CA ASN A 553 1.12 15.97 9.55
C ASN A 553 2.09 15.00 10.25
N ASN A 554 3.20 14.67 9.59
CA ASN A 554 4.22 13.75 10.09
C ASN A 554 5.60 14.15 9.54
N PRO A 555 6.36 15.04 10.20
CA PRO A 555 7.67 15.46 9.73
C PRO A 555 8.61 14.28 9.52
N GLY A 556 9.18 14.20 8.33
CA GLY A 556 10.07 13.12 7.97
C GLY A 556 10.50 13.18 6.52
N THR A 557 11.17 12.12 6.10
CA THR A 557 11.49 11.86 4.70
C THR A 557 10.83 10.55 4.31
N TRP A 558 9.84 10.64 3.43
CA TRP A 558 8.90 9.56 3.14
C TRP A 558 8.97 9.14 1.69
N LEU A 559 9.35 7.88 1.44
CA LEU A 559 9.37 7.32 0.10
C LEU A 559 7.94 7.13 -0.42
N MET A 560 7.71 7.49 -1.68
CA MET A 560 6.56 7.04 -2.46
C MET A 560 7.08 6.32 -3.70
N HIS A 561 6.63 5.09 -3.93
CA HIS A 561 7.19 4.27 -5.01
C HIS A 561 6.21 3.23 -5.54
N CYS A 562 6.54 2.67 -6.71
CA CYS A 562 5.89 1.43 -7.16
C CYS A 562 6.42 0.26 -6.32
N HIS A 563 5.50 -0.53 -5.75
CA HIS A 563 5.85 -1.67 -4.89
C HIS A 563 6.27 -2.94 -5.67
N ILE A 564 6.22 -2.91 -7.01
CA ILE A 564 6.90 -3.94 -7.82
C ILE A 564 8.41 -3.74 -7.65
N ALA A 565 9.09 -4.73 -7.04
CA ALA A 565 10.51 -4.67 -6.67
C ALA A 565 11.40 -4.27 -7.86
N TRP A 566 11.09 -4.80 -9.05
CA TRP A 566 11.83 -4.50 -10.26
C TRP A 566 11.72 -3.02 -10.63
N HIS A 567 10.53 -2.43 -10.49
CA HIS A 567 10.27 -1.04 -10.89
C HIS A 567 10.95 -0.05 -9.95
N ILE A 568 10.87 -0.24 -8.63
CA ILE A 568 11.61 0.59 -7.67
C ILE A 568 13.12 0.38 -7.79
N GLY A 569 13.59 -0.85 -7.97
CA GLY A 569 14.99 -1.14 -8.32
C GLY A 569 15.46 -0.41 -9.58
N GLN A 570 14.55 -0.18 -10.52
CA GLN A 570 14.81 0.56 -11.76
C GLN A 570 14.53 2.07 -11.65
N GLY A 571 14.18 2.59 -10.48
CA GLY A 571 14.10 4.04 -10.19
C GLY A 571 12.69 4.63 -10.05
N LEU A 572 11.62 3.82 -10.05
CA LEU A 572 10.23 4.30 -9.95
C LEU A 572 9.85 4.73 -8.52
N GLY A 573 10.38 5.85 -8.05
CA GLY A 573 10.08 6.42 -6.74
C GLY A 573 10.41 7.91 -6.64
N VAL A 574 9.81 8.58 -5.66
CA VAL A 574 10.14 9.95 -5.18
C VAL A 574 10.19 9.93 -3.65
N GLN A 575 10.82 10.93 -3.03
CA GLN A 575 10.71 11.10 -1.57
C GLN A 575 10.16 12.47 -1.20
N PHE A 576 9.20 12.50 -0.29
CA PHE A 576 8.68 13.72 0.28
C PHE A 576 9.49 14.09 1.52
N LEU A 577 10.21 15.21 1.47
CA LEU A 577 10.85 15.81 2.63
C LEU A 577 9.84 16.75 3.30
N GLU A 578 9.14 16.23 4.27
CA GLU A 578 8.05 16.90 4.95
C GLU A 578 8.53 17.64 6.20
N SER A 579 8.27 18.94 6.23
CA SER A 579 8.48 19.81 7.40
C SER A 579 9.85 19.61 8.04
N LYS A 580 10.91 19.67 7.22
CA LYS A 580 12.28 19.27 7.59
C LYS A 580 12.79 19.82 8.93
N ASP A 581 12.42 21.05 9.28
CA ASP A 581 12.83 21.73 10.51
C ASP A 581 12.14 21.18 11.77
N GLN A 582 11.13 20.33 11.61
CA GLN A 582 10.34 19.70 12.67
C GLN A 582 10.58 18.19 12.78
N ILE A 583 11.47 17.62 11.96
CA ILE A 583 11.79 16.19 11.99
C ILE A 583 12.37 15.84 13.38
N GLN A 584 11.72 14.89 14.06
CA GLN A 584 12.31 14.27 15.23
C GLN A 584 13.43 13.33 14.78
N LEU A 585 14.67 13.81 14.93
CA LEU A 585 15.86 13.05 14.53
C LEU A 585 16.04 11.79 15.40
N PRO A 586 16.50 10.67 14.81
CA PRO A 586 16.79 9.44 15.55
C PRO A 586 17.99 9.60 16.49
N ASP A 587 18.24 8.56 17.30
CA ASP A 587 19.45 8.46 18.11
C ASP A 587 20.71 8.63 17.25
N GLN A 588 21.44 9.73 17.49
CA GLN A 588 22.56 10.15 16.66
C GLN A 588 23.74 9.17 16.76
N ASP A 589 23.94 8.53 17.92
CA ASP A 589 25.02 7.58 18.14
C ASP A 589 24.78 6.28 17.37
N GLN A 590 23.59 5.71 17.44
CA GLN A 590 23.18 4.56 16.64
C GLN A 590 23.28 4.88 15.14
N PHE A 591 22.70 6.00 14.71
CA PHE A 591 22.72 6.40 13.30
C PHE A 591 24.15 6.55 12.76
N SER A 592 25.01 7.27 13.49
CA SER A 592 26.41 7.51 13.11
C SER A 592 27.22 6.21 13.10
N ARG A 593 27.01 5.31 14.08
CA ARG A 593 27.65 4.01 14.16
C ARG A 593 27.28 3.13 12.96
N THR A 594 25.98 2.99 12.68
CA THR A 594 25.49 2.18 11.56
C THR A 594 26.03 2.71 10.23
N CYS A 595 25.99 4.02 10.00
CA CYS A 595 26.55 4.62 8.79
C CYS A 595 28.08 4.49 8.68
N SER A 596 28.82 4.58 9.80
CA SER A 596 30.26 4.35 9.81
C SER A 596 30.61 2.89 9.49
N ASN A 597 29.90 1.94 10.08
CA ASN A 597 30.08 0.51 9.82
C ASN A 597 29.75 0.16 8.37
N TRP A 598 28.66 0.73 7.84
CA TRP A 598 28.29 0.56 6.45
C TRP A 598 29.36 1.08 5.49
N LYS A 599 29.85 2.32 5.68
CA LYS A 599 30.93 2.89 4.85
C LYS A 599 32.18 2.01 4.83
N LYS A 600 32.54 1.42 5.98
CA LYS A 600 33.67 0.50 6.09
C LYS A 600 33.44 -0.80 5.29
N PHE A 601 32.23 -1.35 5.36
CA PHE A 601 31.87 -2.54 4.58
C PHE A 601 31.81 -2.24 3.07
N GLN A 602 31.10 -1.19 2.68
CA GLN A 602 30.90 -0.78 1.28
C GLN A 602 32.21 -0.58 0.53
N ALA A 603 33.25 -0.07 1.20
CA ALA A 603 34.58 0.12 0.61
C ALA A 603 35.23 -1.18 0.10
N ASN A 604 34.80 -2.35 0.60
CA ASN A 604 35.34 -3.66 0.23
C ASN A 604 34.23 -4.66 -0.14
N MET A 605 33.02 -4.19 -0.46
CA MET A 605 31.90 -5.09 -0.69
C MET A 605 32.14 -5.95 -1.95
N PRO A 606 31.80 -7.25 -1.91
CA PRO A 606 32.13 -8.18 -3.00
C PRO A 606 31.33 -7.92 -4.28
N TYR A 607 30.14 -7.34 -4.15
CA TYR A 607 29.24 -7.04 -5.26
C TYR A 607 28.89 -5.56 -5.27
N PRO A 608 29.10 -4.83 -6.38
CA PRO A 608 28.71 -3.42 -6.48
C PRO A 608 27.18 -3.27 -6.50
N LYS A 609 26.71 -2.09 -6.07
CA LYS A 609 25.32 -1.69 -6.26
C LYS A 609 25.03 -1.61 -7.76
N TYR A 610 23.94 -2.22 -8.20
CA TYR A 610 23.58 -2.31 -9.63
C TYR A 610 22.20 -1.75 -9.96
N ASP A 611 21.43 -1.32 -8.95
CA ASP A 611 20.07 -0.79 -9.07
C ASP A 611 19.90 0.52 -8.27
N SER A 612 18.66 0.98 -8.08
CA SER A 612 18.32 2.19 -7.34
C SER A 612 18.76 2.14 -5.88
N GLY A 613 18.95 0.94 -5.32
CA GLY A 613 19.27 0.66 -3.92
C GLY A 613 18.07 0.39 -3.03
N LEU A 614 16.87 0.43 -3.57
CA LEU A 614 15.60 0.39 -2.83
C LEU A 614 14.80 -0.87 -3.12
#